data_AF-A0A3N1UNA1-F1
#
_entry.id   AF-A0A3N1UNA1-F1
#
_cell.length_a   1.000
_cell.length_b   1.000
_cell.length_c   1.000
_cell.angle_alpha   90.00
_cell.angle_beta   90.00
_cell.angle_gamma   90.00
#
_symmetry.space_group_name_H-M   'P 1'
#
loop_
_entity.id
_entity.type
_entity.pdbx_description
1 polymer ?
#
loop_
_entity_poly.entity_id
_entity_poly.type
_entity_poly.pdbx_seq_one_letter_code
_entity_poly.pdbx_strand_id
1 'polypeptide(L)' 'MSTLRQVCHCENCGNEADMVVTCTWVDVEEDSGKVSKKKKETRKCTMCGHEADMILDEDK' A
#
# COMPACT_ATOMS: atom_id res chain seq x y z
N MET A 1 -7.56 11.31 4.01
CA MET A 1 -7.24 10.21 3.08
C MET A 1 -6.63 10.83 1.84
N SER A 2 -5.40 10.45 1.50
CA SER A 2 -4.70 10.97 0.33
C SER A 2 -4.54 9.83 -0.68
N THR A 3 -5.01 10.05 -1.90
CA THR A 3 -4.86 9.11 -3.02
C THR A 3 -3.86 9.68 -4.02
N LEU A 4 -2.85 8.90 -4.37
CA LEU A 4 -1.82 9.26 -5.34
C LEU A 4 -1.92 8.32 -6.54
N ARG A 5 -1.66 8.83 -7.75
CA ARG A 5 -1.55 8.00 -8.94
C ARG A 5 -0.09 7.87 -9.30
N GLN A 6 0.37 6.64 -9.48
CA GLN A 6 1.73 6.34 -9.89
C GLN A 6 1.70 5.25 -10.96
N VAL A 7 2.47 5.44 -12.03
CA VAL A 7 2.69 4.39 -13.02
C VAL A 7 3.67 3.39 -12.41
N CYS A 8 3.23 2.14 -12.26
CA CYS A 8 4.04 1.05 -11.75
C CYS A 8 3.95 -0.13 -12.71
N HIS A 9 5.02 -0.91 -12.81
CA HIS A 9 4.94 -2.22 -13.44
C HIS A 9 4.11 -3.15 -12.54
N CYS A 10 3.02 -3.69 -13.08
CA CYS A 10 2.18 -4.62 -12.34
C CYS A 10 2.64 -6.05 -12.62
N GLU A 11 3.22 -6.71 -11.63
CA GLU A 11 3.72 -8.09 -11.77
C GLU A 11 2.61 -9.11 -12.12
N ASN A 12 1.35 -8.79 -11.79
CA ASN A 12 0.22 -9.66 -12.10
C ASN A 12 -0.17 -9.62 -13.60
N CYS A 13 -0.26 -8.43 -14.21
CA CYS A 13 -0.63 -8.32 -15.63
C CYS A 13 0.58 -8.14 -16.57
N GLY A 14 1.79 -8.02 -16.04
CA GLY A 14 3.04 -7.89 -16.81
C GLY A 14 3.21 -6.56 -17.56
N ASN A 15 2.26 -5.64 -17.40
CA ASN A 15 2.23 -4.35 -18.10
C ASN A 15 2.46 -3.18 -17.13
N GLU A 16 3.00 -2.08 -17.66
CA GLU A 16 3.03 -0.80 -16.97
C GLU A 16 1.61 -0.22 -16.93
N ALA A 17 1.09 -0.01 -15.72
CA ALA A 17 -0.27 0.46 -15.53
C ALA A 17 -0.31 1.54 -14.44
N ASP A 18 -1.23 2.49 -14.59
CA ASP A 18 -1.55 3.42 -13.52
C ASP A 18 -2.06 2.64 -12.30
N MET A 19 -1.39 2.83 -11.18
CA MET A 19 -1.82 2.34 -9.88
C MET A 19 -2.35 3.49 -9.03
N VAL A 20 -3.50 3.26 -8.40
CA VAL A 20 -4.06 4.15 -7.37
C VAL A 20 -3.49 3.72 -6.03
N VAL A 21 -2.68 4.57 -5.43
CA VAL A 21 -2.08 4.38 -4.11
C VAL A 21 -2.92 5.10 -3.07
N THR A 22 -3.41 4.36 -2.07
CA THR A 22 -4.20 4.87 -0.96
C THR A 22 -3.40 4.72 0.32
N CYS A 23 -3.08 5.84 0.97
CA CYS A 23 -2.37 5.83 2.25
C CYS A 23 -3.36 5.97 3.41
N THR A 24 -3.29 5.05 4.36
CA THR A 24 -4.07 5.05 5.61
C THR A 24 -3.16 4.72 6.79
N TRP A 25 -3.54 5.14 7.99
CA TRP A 25 -2.84 4.77 9.22
C TRP A 25 -3.62 3.64 9.88
N VAL A 26 -2.92 2.55 10.20
CA VAL A 26 -3.51 1.38 10.85
C VAL A 26 -2.73 1.05 12.11
N ASP A 27 -3.45 0.63 13.14
CA ASP A 27 -2.89 0.13 14.38
C ASP A 27 -2.49 -1.34 14.16
N VAL A 28 -1.19 -1.63 14.25
CA VAL A 28 -0.64 -2.99 14.12
C VAL A 28 -0.16 -3.45 15.48
N GLU A 29 -0.68 -4.57 15.94
CA GLU A 29 -0.20 -5.25 17.14
C GLU A 29 1.12 -5.95 16.83
N GLU A 30 2.20 -5.51 17.48
CA GLU A 30 3.50 -6.19 17.42
C GLU A 30 3.55 -7.32 18.44
N ASP A 31 4.37 -8.35 18.19
CA ASP A 31 4.56 -9.55 19.02
C ASP A 31 4.87 -9.25 20.51
N SER A 32 5.32 -8.03 20.83
CA SER A 32 5.57 -7.54 22.19
C SER A 32 4.33 -7.02 22.93
N GLY A 33 3.12 -7.13 22.34
CA GLY A 33 1.87 -6.61 22.88
C GLY A 33 1.75 -5.08 22.75
N LYS A 34 2.63 -4.45 21.96
CA LYS A 34 2.63 -3.02 21.69
C LYS A 34 1.83 -2.75 20.42
N VAL A 35 0.83 -1.85 20.51
CA VAL A 35 0.11 -1.34 19.35
C VAL A 35 0.90 -0.17 18.77
N SER A 36 1.42 -0.35 17.56
CA SER A 36 2.15 0.68 16.84
C SER A 36 1.32 1.17 15.65
N LYS A 37 1.19 2.49 15.51
CA LYS A 37 0.55 3.09 14.34
C LYS A 37 1.51 3.01 13.16
N LYS A 38 1.18 2.18 12.19
CA LYS A 38 1.95 2.01 10.95
C LYS A 38 1.20 2.60 9.77
N LYS A 39 1.95 3.07 8.77
CA LYS A 39 1.35 3.61 7.55
C LYS A 39 1.06 2.45 6.61
N LYS A 40 -0.21 2.17 6.34
CA LYS A 40 -0.64 1.20 5.33
C LYS A 40 -0.83 1.89 3.98
N GLU A 41 -0.10 1.42 2.98
CA GLU A 41 -0.26 1.80 1.58
C GLU A 41 -0.92 0.67 0.81
N THR A 42 -2.10 0.94 0.27
CA THR A 42 -2.80 0.03 -0.62
C THR A 42 -2.65 0.51 -2.05
N ARG A 43 -2.06 -0.30 -2.93
CA ARG A 43 -1.87 0.01 -4.36
C ARG A 43 -2.83 -0.83 -5.18
N LYS A 44 -3.66 -0.18 -5.99
CA LYS A 44 -4.62 -0.85 -6.88
C LYS A 44 -4.28 -0.59 -8.33
N CYS A 45 -4.03 -1.65 -9.09
CA CYS A 45 -3.87 -1.57 -10.53
C CYS A 45 -5.19 -1.17 -11.20
N THR A 46 -5.18 -0.12 -12.01
CA THR A 46 -6.37 0.32 -12.75
C THR A 46 -6.73 -0.59 -13.93
N MET A 47 -5.77 -1.43 -14.38
CA MET A 47 -5.96 -2.31 -15.53
C MET A 47 -6.55 -3.68 -15.15
N CYS A 48 -5.98 -4.35 -14.14
CA CYS A 48 -6.44 -5.68 -13.72
C CYS A 48 -7.19 -5.68 -12.38
N GLY A 49 -7.23 -4.55 -11.68
CA GLY A 49 -7.89 -4.42 -10.37
C GLY A 49 -7.12 -5.07 -9.22
N HIS A 50 -5.91 -5.59 -9.45
CA HIS A 50 -5.11 -6.23 -8.42
C HIS A 50 -4.67 -5.23 -7.35
N GLU A 51 -4.79 -5.66 -6.09
CA GLU A 51 -4.47 -4.85 -4.90
C GLU A 51 -3.21 -5.41 -4.24
N ALA A 52 -2.28 -4.53 -3.90
CA ALA A 52 -1.07 -4.83 -3.15
C ALA A 52 -1.01 -3.94 -1.91
N ASP A 53 -1.02 -4.55 -0.73
CA ASP A 53 -0.94 -3.87 0.56
C ASP A 53 0.49 -3.90 1.09
N MET A 54 1.02 -2.74 1.47
CA MET A 54 2.31 -2.59 2.12
C MET A 54 2.13 -1.85 3.44
N ILE A 55 2.70 -2.40 4.51
CA ILE A 55 2.81 -1.72 5.79
C ILE A 55 4.20 -1.11 5.84
N LEU A 56 4.27 0.22 5.88
CA LEU A 56 5.50 0.96 6.03
C LEU A 56 5.73 1.22 7.52
N ASP A 57 6.86 0.73 8.01
CA ASP A 57 7.41 1.15 9.28
C ASP A 57 7.91 2.59 9.16
N GLU A 58 7.68 3.39 10.19
CA GLU A 58 8.22 4.74 10.28
C GLU A 58 9.71 4.61 10.67
N ASP A 59 10.55 4.21 9.72
CA ASP A 59 12.00 4.26 9.88
C ASP A 59 12.42 5.73 10.02
N LYS A 60 12.94 6.04 11.20
CA LYS A 60 13.29 7.38 11.67
C LYS A 60 14.57 7.90 11.05
#